data_AF-A0A1E5V1G5-F1
#
_entry.id   AF-A0A1E5V1G5-F1
#
_cell.length_a   1.000
_cell.length_b   1.000
_cell.length_c   1.000
_cell.angle_alpha   90.00
_cell.angle_beta   90.00
_cell.angle_gamma   90.00
#
_symmetry.space_group_name_H-M   'P 1'
#
loop_
_entity.id
_entity.type
_entity.pdbx_description
1 polymer ?
#
loop_
_entity_poly.entity_id
_entity_poly.type
_entity_poly.pdbx_seq_one_letter_code
_entity_poly.pdbx_strand_id
1 'polypeptide(L)'
;MVMLLAGGTVATLLSRLYYNSGGNSKWMTTLTQSGGSPLLAIPLLLTPPSPPSEDQERRPAASKLLVAVYVGIGVLIAVDNLMYAYALQFLPVSTFSLVAATQLAFNAVTSRLINAQRFTPLIANSVVVLTFAAALLGVGASSDGTSSSSTAPRGRYAAGFVLTLGAAAAFALILSLYELTFEKVVRARTPRWVIRTQMYTNLVASAVAVAGLLASGEWRTLPGEMASFRNGRARYVVTLAGTAASWQAALLGQVRLVARVSSLFANATGAVQLPLVPVFAVVLFGERMTGIKAVAMLMAVWGFLSYVYQHYLDGRRVAAAAGKAGGECCVCAARTASDAVSHAP
;
A
#
# COMPACT_ATOMS: atom_id res chain seq x y z
N MET A 1 10.39 2.00 -2.69
CA MET A 1 10.40 0.51 -2.69
C MET A 1 11.02 -0.03 -1.41
N VAL A 2 12.30 0.23 -1.13
CA VAL A 2 12.97 -0.23 0.12
C VAL A 2 12.19 0.14 1.38
N MET A 3 11.78 1.40 1.50
CA MET A 3 11.00 1.87 2.66
C MET A 3 9.65 1.15 2.83
N LEU A 4 8.99 0.79 1.72
CA LEU A 4 7.75 0.00 1.73
C LEU A 4 8.03 -1.44 2.18
N LEU A 5 8.97 -2.12 1.51
CA LEU A 5 9.27 -3.52 1.76
C LEU A 5 9.85 -3.76 3.15
N ALA A 6 10.85 -2.97 3.55
CA ALA A 6 11.50 -3.08 4.86
C ALA A 6 10.55 -2.64 5.98
N GLY A 7 9.92 -1.48 5.84
CA GLY A 7 8.97 -0.97 6.84
C GLY A 7 7.81 -1.93 7.07
N GLY A 8 7.21 -2.44 6.00
CA GLY A 8 6.10 -3.37 6.11
C GLY A 8 6.51 -4.75 6.66
N THR A 9 7.68 -5.27 6.28
CA THR A 9 8.20 -6.51 6.86
C THR A 9 8.44 -6.35 8.36
N VAL A 10 9.15 -5.31 8.79
CA VAL A 10 9.40 -5.03 10.21
C VAL A 10 8.08 -4.85 10.97
N ALA A 11 7.13 -4.09 10.41
CA ALA A 11 5.82 -3.89 11.03
C ALA A 11 5.06 -5.21 11.24
N THR A 12 5.05 -6.11 10.25
CA THR A 12 4.39 -7.42 10.38
C THR A 12 5.07 -8.32 11.42
N LEU A 13 6.40 -8.31 11.51
CA LEU A 13 7.14 -9.10 12.49
C LEU A 13 6.93 -8.57 13.92
N LEU A 14 6.95 -7.25 14.13
CA LEU A 14 6.65 -6.65 15.44
C LEU A 14 5.18 -6.87 15.83
N SER A 15 4.26 -6.85 14.87
CA SER A 15 2.85 -7.18 15.13
C SER A 15 2.71 -8.64 15.58
N ARG A 16 3.45 -9.59 14.98
CA ARG A 16 3.50 -10.97 15.48
C ARG A 16 4.11 -11.06 16.88
N LEU A 17 5.19 -10.33 17.14
CA LEU A 17 5.81 -10.29 18.47
C LEU A 17 4.84 -9.79 19.54
N TYR A 18 4.02 -8.79 19.21
CA TYR A 18 2.97 -8.26 20.08
C TYR A 18 1.96 -9.34 20.49
N TYR A 19 1.38 -10.04 19.50
CA TYR A 19 0.42 -11.11 19.77
C TYR A 19 1.06 -12.29 20.53
N ASN A 20 2.26 -12.72 20.13
CA ASN A 20 2.98 -13.81 20.80
C ASN A 20 3.41 -13.48 22.24
N SER A 21 3.42 -12.20 22.61
CA SER A 21 3.79 -11.72 23.95
C SER A 21 2.59 -11.42 24.85
N GLY A 22 1.37 -11.75 24.40
CA GLY A 22 0.13 -11.63 25.18
C GLY A 22 -0.76 -10.44 24.82
N GLY A 23 -0.51 -9.75 23.70
CA GLY A 23 -1.38 -8.69 23.20
C GLY A 23 -2.71 -9.25 22.67
N ASN A 24 -3.82 -8.58 22.96
CA ASN A 24 -5.18 -9.02 22.61
C ASN A 24 -6.09 -7.88 22.11
N SER A 25 -5.76 -6.60 22.35
CA SER A 25 -6.59 -5.49 21.88
C SER A 25 -6.42 -5.26 20.38
N LYS A 26 -7.52 -5.48 19.65
CA LYS A 26 -7.60 -5.31 18.20
C LYS A 26 -7.53 -3.85 17.82
N TRP A 27 -8.30 -3.00 18.50
CA TRP A 27 -8.31 -1.56 18.24
C TRP A 27 -6.96 -0.90 18.54
N MET A 28 -6.20 -1.42 19.50
CA MET A 28 -4.83 -0.94 19.74
C MET A 28 -3.93 -1.20 18.52
N THR A 29 -4.03 -2.37 17.88
CA THR A 29 -3.27 -2.65 16.65
C THR A 29 -3.75 -1.83 15.45
N THR A 30 -5.06 -1.59 15.33
CA THR A 30 -5.64 -0.68 14.33
C THR A 30 -5.17 0.76 14.52
N LEU A 31 -5.14 1.22 15.76
CA LEU A 31 -4.61 2.52 16.15
C LEU A 31 -3.11 2.60 15.87
N THR A 32 -2.37 1.51 16.05
CA THR A 32 -0.92 1.48 15.79
C THR A 32 -0.60 1.65 14.31
N GLN A 33 -1.46 1.14 13.41
CA GLN A 33 -1.28 1.32 11.96
C GLN A 33 -1.36 2.78 11.51
N SER A 34 -2.30 3.56 12.06
CA SER A 34 -2.53 4.96 11.65
C SER A 34 -1.97 6.01 12.61
N GLY A 35 -1.91 5.68 13.90
CA GLY A 35 -1.55 6.56 15.02
C GLY A 35 -0.09 6.96 15.07
N GLY A 36 0.75 6.36 14.22
CA GLY A 36 2.09 6.85 13.99
C GLY A 36 2.14 8.16 13.18
N SER A 37 1.01 8.66 12.66
CA SER A 37 0.97 9.88 11.83
C SER A 37 1.74 11.09 12.38
N PRO A 38 1.81 11.37 13.69
CA PRO A 38 2.61 12.48 14.21
C PRO A 38 4.12 12.30 13.99
N LEU A 39 4.62 11.06 13.89
CA LEU A 39 6.04 10.79 13.60
C LEU A 39 6.45 11.28 12.21
N LEU A 40 5.50 11.45 11.29
CA LEU A 40 5.74 12.03 9.96
C LEU A 40 6.05 13.53 10.00
N ALA A 41 5.85 14.21 11.15
CA ALA A 41 6.31 15.58 11.34
C ALA A 41 7.84 15.70 11.32
N ILE A 42 8.57 14.66 11.76
CA ILE A 42 10.04 14.64 11.78
C ILE A 42 10.62 14.75 10.36
N PRO A 43 10.28 13.86 9.39
CA PRO A 43 10.76 14.01 8.03
C PRO A 43 10.22 15.28 7.34
N LEU A 44 9.06 15.81 7.76
CA LEU A 44 8.55 17.08 7.24
C LEU A 44 9.45 18.26 7.63
N LEU A 45 9.92 18.29 8.89
CA LEU A 45 10.84 19.33 9.39
C LEU A 45 12.23 19.22 8.76
N LEU A 46 12.69 18.01 8.48
CA LEU A 46 13.98 17.75 7.83
C LEU A 46 13.98 18.05 6.33
N THR A 47 12.81 18.15 5.69
CA THR A 47 12.74 18.54 4.28
C THR A 47 12.79 20.06 4.14
N PRO A 48 13.74 20.63 3.36
CA PRO A 48 13.85 22.07 3.20
C PRO A 48 12.55 22.66 2.63
N PRO A 49 12.17 23.87 3.03
CA PRO A 49 11.04 24.58 2.40
C PRO A 49 11.31 24.75 0.92
N SER A 50 10.27 24.64 0.09
CA SER A 50 10.39 25.05 -1.31
C SER A 50 10.62 26.57 -1.37
N PRO A 51 11.38 27.06 -2.36
CA PRO A 51 11.57 28.50 -2.54
C PRO A 51 10.20 29.19 -2.72
N PRO A 52 10.06 30.45 -2.24
CA PRO A 52 8.77 31.15 -2.14
C PRO A 52 8.02 31.31 -3.48
N SER A 53 8.73 31.25 -4.61
CA SER A 53 8.15 31.26 -5.95
C SER A 53 7.36 29.99 -6.30
N GLU A 54 7.74 28.80 -5.81
CA GLU A 54 7.01 27.56 -6.10
C GLU A 54 5.79 27.34 -5.20
N ASP A 55 5.84 27.83 -3.95
CA ASP A 55 4.77 27.61 -2.96
C ASP A 55 3.61 28.63 -3.08
N GLN A 56 3.85 29.79 -3.71
CA GLN A 56 2.85 30.85 -3.87
C GLN A 56 2.02 30.73 -5.17
N GLU A 57 2.59 30.22 -6.27
CA GLU A 57 1.88 29.96 -7.54
C GLU A 57 1.14 28.61 -7.59
N ARG A 58 1.46 27.65 -6.70
CA ARG A 58 0.84 26.32 -6.63
C ARG A 58 0.02 26.04 -5.38
N ARG A 59 -0.45 27.06 -4.66
CA ARG A 59 -1.54 26.81 -3.69
C ARG A 59 -2.72 26.23 -4.48
N PRO A 60 -3.22 25.03 -4.15
CA PRO A 60 -4.39 24.51 -4.84
C PRO A 60 -5.52 25.51 -4.61
N ALA A 61 -6.09 26.05 -5.69
CA ALA A 61 -7.17 27.03 -5.70
C ALA A 61 -8.46 26.56 -4.97
N ALA A 62 -8.45 25.35 -4.39
CA ALA A 62 -9.57 24.72 -3.72
C ALA A 62 -9.12 24.07 -2.40
N SER A 63 -8.69 24.89 -1.42
CA SER A 63 -8.34 24.40 -0.07
C SER A 63 -9.47 23.57 0.56
N LYS A 64 -10.73 23.94 0.34
CA LYS A 64 -11.91 23.18 0.79
C LYS A 64 -12.04 21.80 0.13
N LEU A 65 -11.78 21.70 -1.18
CA LEU A 65 -11.81 20.42 -1.89
C LEU A 65 -10.69 19.50 -1.40
N LEU A 66 -9.49 20.05 -1.19
CA LEU A 66 -8.34 19.28 -0.69
C LEU A 66 -8.57 18.74 0.72
N VAL A 67 -9.17 19.56 1.60
CA VAL A 67 -9.62 19.10 2.92
C VAL A 67 -10.68 18.00 2.80
N ALA A 68 -11.70 18.18 1.94
CA ALA A 68 -12.74 17.18 1.73
C ALA A 68 -12.16 15.84 1.21
N VAL A 69 -11.19 15.90 0.29
CA VAL A 69 -10.48 14.71 -0.23
C VAL A 69 -9.68 14.03 0.88
N TYR A 70 -8.94 14.77 1.71
CA TYR A 70 -8.18 14.19 2.82
C TYR A 70 -9.09 13.55 3.87
N VAL A 71 -10.21 14.20 4.21
CA VAL A 71 -11.21 13.63 5.11
C VAL A 71 -11.82 12.37 4.51
N GLY A 72 -12.24 12.42 3.24
CA GLY A 72 -12.82 11.27 2.54
C GLY A 72 -11.87 10.07 2.49
N ILE A 73 -10.61 10.29 2.10
CA ILE A 73 -9.59 9.22 2.07
C ILE A 73 -9.31 8.70 3.49
N GLY A 74 -9.18 9.59 4.49
CA GLY A 74 -8.93 9.19 5.87
C GLY A 74 -10.07 8.35 6.48
N VAL A 75 -11.33 8.72 6.21
CA VAL A 75 -12.49 7.92 6.61
C VAL A 75 -12.49 6.57 5.90
N LEU A 76 -12.19 6.54 4.60
CA LEU A 76 -12.12 5.29 3.84
C LEU A 76 -11.04 4.35 4.39
N ILE A 77 -9.88 4.88 4.78
CA ILE A 77 -8.82 4.13 5.47
C ILE A 77 -9.30 3.58 6.81
N ALA A 78 -10.05 4.36 7.60
CA ALA A 78 -10.59 3.87 8.87
C ALA A 78 -11.61 2.74 8.66
N VAL A 79 -12.48 2.87 7.66
CA VAL A 79 -13.44 1.82 7.27
C VAL A 79 -12.72 0.56 6.80
N ASP A 80 -11.72 0.69 5.94
CA ASP A 80 -10.90 -0.43 5.45
C ASP A 80 -10.25 -1.21 6.60
N ASN A 81 -9.59 -0.48 7.50
CA ASN A 81 -8.98 -1.05 8.71
C ASN A 81 -10.00 -1.76 9.61
N LEU A 82 -11.21 -1.23 9.72
CA LEU A 82 -12.30 -1.83 10.49
C LEU A 82 -12.82 -3.11 9.83
N MET A 83 -13.00 -3.10 8.52
CA MET A 83 -13.42 -4.27 7.74
C MET A 83 -12.40 -5.40 7.89
N TYR A 84 -11.10 -5.10 7.80
CA TYR A 84 -10.05 -6.08 8.05
C TYR A 84 -10.05 -6.63 9.48
N ALA A 85 -10.24 -5.77 10.49
CA ALA A 85 -10.30 -6.19 11.89
C ALA A 85 -11.47 -7.14 12.17
N TYR A 86 -12.67 -6.85 11.64
CA TYR A 86 -13.84 -7.74 11.76
C TYR A 86 -13.70 -9.01 10.91
N ALA A 87 -13.15 -8.91 9.70
CA ALA A 87 -12.93 -10.06 8.84
C ALA A 87 -12.05 -11.12 9.51
N LEU A 88 -10.96 -10.72 10.17
CA LEU A 88 -10.09 -11.62 10.93
C LEU A 88 -10.78 -12.29 12.13
N GLN A 89 -11.88 -11.73 12.62
CA GLN A 89 -12.67 -12.35 13.68
C GLN A 89 -13.59 -13.45 13.16
N PHE A 90 -14.05 -13.32 11.91
CA PHE A 90 -15.05 -14.22 11.33
C PHE A 90 -14.43 -15.29 10.41
N LEU A 91 -13.23 -15.06 9.88
CA LEU A 91 -12.55 -15.96 8.96
C LEU A 91 -11.29 -16.57 9.56
N PRO A 92 -10.98 -17.83 9.20
CA PRO A 92 -9.63 -18.36 9.32
C PRO A 92 -8.62 -17.49 8.55
N VAL A 93 -7.40 -17.38 9.08
CA VAL A 93 -6.33 -16.55 8.52
C VAL A 93 -6.01 -16.89 7.06
N SER A 94 -6.14 -18.16 6.67
CA SER A 94 -5.92 -18.61 5.29
C SER A 94 -7.00 -18.13 4.33
N THR A 95 -8.28 -18.26 4.70
CA THR A 95 -9.41 -17.73 3.91
C THR A 95 -9.30 -16.23 3.78
N PHE A 96 -8.98 -15.52 4.87
CA PHE A 96 -8.75 -14.09 4.86
C PHE A 96 -7.65 -13.70 3.86
N SER A 97 -6.49 -14.36 3.92
CA SER A 97 -5.35 -14.05 3.04
C SER A 97 -5.66 -14.34 1.58
N LEU A 98 -6.40 -15.43 1.30
CA LEU A 98 -6.83 -15.80 -0.04
C LEU A 98 -7.78 -14.76 -0.64
N VAL A 99 -8.76 -14.29 0.14
CA VAL A 99 -9.69 -13.25 -0.31
C VAL A 99 -8.98 -11.89 -0.42
N ALA A 100 -8.09 -11.56 0.51
CA ALA A 100 -7.30 -10.33 0.45
C ALA A 100 -6.38 -10.27 -0.79
N ALA A 101 -5.91 -11.41 -1.30
CA ALA A 101 -5.11 -11.46 -2.54
C ALA A 101 -5.86 -10.85 -3.75
N THR A 102 -7.20 -10.88 -3.75
CA THR A 102 -8.01 -10.26 -4.81
C THR A 102 -7.84 -8.74 -4.91
N GLN A 103 -7.23 -8.08 -3.91
CA GLN A 103 -6.91 -6.65 -3.93
C GLN A 103 -6.08 -6.23 -5.16
N LEU A 104 -5.23 -7.12 -5.68
CA LEU A 104 -4.43 -6.85 -6.88
C LEU A 104 -5.30 -6.77 -8.13
N ALA A 105 -6.29 -7.67 -8.24
CA ALA A 105 -7.26 -7.67 -9.32
C ALA A 105 -8.18 -6.44 -9.23
N PHE A 106 -8.69 -6.11 -8.04
CA PHE A 106 -9.48 -4.89 -7.85
C PHE A 106 -8.69 -3.63 -8.20
N ASN A 107 -7.42 -3.53 -7.79
CA ASN A 107 -6.59 -2.37 -8.10
C ASN A 107 -6.33 -2.23 -9.60
N ALA A 108 -6.23 -3.34 -10.34
CA ALA A 108 -6.17 -3.29 -11.79
C ALA A 108 -7.46 -2.68 -12.39
N VAL A 109 -8.62 -3.11 -11.91
CA VAL A 109 -9.90 -2.57 -12.37
C VAL A 109 -10.05 -1.09 -12.01
N THR A 110 -9.82 -0.71 -10.74
CA THR A 110 -9.97 0.68 -10.28
C THR A 110 -8.95 1.60 -10.93
N SER A 111 -7.70 1.17 -11.12
CA SER A 111 -6.72 1.99 -11.82
C SER A 111 -7.04 2.17 -13.31
N ARG A 112 -7.65 1.16 -13.96
CA ARG A 112 -8.16 1.30 -15.33
C ARG A 112 -9.28 2.34 -15.40
N LEU A 113 -10.25 2.25 -14.49
CA LEU A 113 -11.47 3.05 -14.55
C LEU A 113 -11.25 4.49 -14.09
N ILE A 114 -10.48 4.69 -13.01
CA ILE A 114 -10.32 6.00 -12.36
C ILE A 114 -9.11 6.75 -12.92
N ASN A 115 -7.99 6.05 -13.12
CA ASN A 115 -6.72 6.66 -13.54
C ASN A 115 -6.45 6.48 -15.04
N ALA A 116 -7.39 5.87 -15.78
CA ALA A 116 -7.27 5.59 -17.22
C ALA A 116 -5.94 4.88 -17.60
N GLN A 117 -5.42 4.04 -16.70
CA GLN A 117 -4.10 3.42 -16.88
C GLN A 117 -4.13 2.42 -18.06
N ARG A 118 -3.14 2.52 -18.96
CA ARG A 118 -3.03 1.63 -20.13
C ARG A 118 -2.57 0.24 -19.69
N PHE A 119 -3.40 -0.77 -19.93
CA PHE A 119 -3.06 -2.17 -19.67
C PHE A 119 -2.36 -2.79 -20.87
N THR A 120 -1.09 -3.14 -20.69
CA THR A 120 -0.36 -4.00 -21.61
C THR A 120 -0.43 -5.47 -21.12
N PRO A 121 -0.38 -6.47 -22.01
CA PRO A 121 -0.68 -7.88 -21.68
C PRO A 121 0.20 -8.48 -20.58
N LEU A 122 1.46 -8.04 -20.48
CA LEU A 122 2.36 -8.50 -19.41
C LEU A 122 2.02 -7.91 -18.03
N ILE A 123 1.29 -6.77 -17.95
CA ILE A 123 0.85 -6.18 -16.68
C ILE A 123 -0.27 -7.06 -16.14
N ALA A 124 -1.19 -7.45 -17.03
CA ALA A 124 -2.22 -8.42 -16.70
C ALA A 124 -1.61 -9.75 -16.24
N ASN A 125 -0.63 -10.28 -16.97
CA ASN A 125 0.08 -11.50 -16.57
C ASN A 125 0.72 -11.36 -15.18
N SER A 126 1.42 -10.26 -14.93
CA SER A 126 2.08 -10.00 -13.64
C SER A 126 1.09 -9.90 -12.48
N VAL A 127 -0.05 -9.22 -12.68
CA VAL A 127 -1.13 -9.13 -11.68
C VAL A 127 -1.71 -10.50 -11.38
N VAL A 128 -1.96 -11.32 -12.40
CA VAL A 128 -2.47 -12.69 -12.23
C VAL A 128 -1.47 -13.54 -11.45
N VAL A 129 -0.18 -13.52 -11.83
CA VAL A 129 0.87 -14.30 -11.15
C VAL A 129 1.04 -13.85 -9.69
N LEU A 130 1.05 -12.54 -9.42
CA LEU A 130 1.16 -12.00 -8.05
C LEU A 130 -0.07 -12.33 -7.20
N THR A 131 -1.27 -12.33 -7.79
CA THR A 131 -2.52 -12.73 -7.12
C THR A 131 -2.45 -14.21 -6.75
N PHE A 132 -1.99 -15.06 -7.66
CA PHE A 132 -1.84 -16.50 -7.42
C PHE A 132 -0.75 -16.79 -6.38
N ALA A 133 0.35 -16.05 -6.38
CA ALA A 133 1.39 -16.14 -5.36
C ALA A 133 0.87 -15.77 -3.95
N ALA A 134 0.13 -14.66 -3.84
CA ALA A 134 -0.48 -14.24 -2.58
C ALA A 134 -1.52 -15.26 -2.07
N ALA A 135 -2.34 -15.81 -2.97
CA ALA A 135 -3.28 -16.89 -2.68
C ALA A 135 -2.57 -18.14 -2.13
N LEU A 136 -1.48 -18.55 -2.79
CA LEU A 136 -0.72 -19.74 -2.40
C LEU A 136 -0.04 -19.58 -1.04
N LEU A 137 0.48 -18.38 -0.72
CA LEU A 137 0.97 -18.05 0.63
C LEU A 137 -0.14 -18.14 1.69
N GLY A 138 -1.35 -17.67 1.37
CA GLY A 138 -2.51 -17.77 2.26
C GLY A 138 -2.87 -19.21 2.60
N VAL A 139 -2.86 -20.11 1.61
CA VAL A 139 -3.12 -21.55 1.80
C VAL A 139 -1.97 -22.23 2.56
N GLY A 140 -0.73 -21.92 2.22
CA GLY A 140 0.45 -22.46 2.92
C GLY A 140 0.58 -22.00 4.38
N ALA A 141 -0.06 -20.89 4.77
CA ALA A 141 -0.11 -20.46 6.17
C ALA A 141 -1.05 -21.32 7.03
N SER A 142 -2.09 -21.94 6.44
CA SER A 142 -2.98 -22.86 7.17
C SER A 142 -2.40 -24.25 7.43
N SER A 143 -1.38 -24.68 6.67
CA SER A 143 -0.76 -26.00 6.89
C SER A 143 0.18 -26.03 8.09
N ASP A 144 0.67 -24.86 8.54
CA ASP A 144 1.79 -24.75 9.48
C ASP A 144 1.37 -24.47 10.93
N GLY A 145 0.08 -24.25 11.18
CA GLY A 145 -0.43 -23.94 12.52
C GLY A 145 -1.90 -24.29 12.68
N THR A 146 -2.17 -25.27 13.54
CA THR A 146 -3.46 -25.66 14.13
C THR A 146 -4.67 -25.57 13.20
N SER A 147 -5.11 -26.74 12.76
CA SER A 147 -6.52 -27.03 12.50
C SER A 147 -7.36 -26.67 13.73
N SER A 148 -7.71 -25.41 13.89
CA SER A 148 -8.81 -25.01 14.78
C SER A 148 -10.09 -25.27 14.01
N SER A 149 -10.61 -26.47 14.23
CA SER A 149 -12.02 -26.80 14.06
C SER A 149 -12.91 -25.68 14.58
N SER A 150 -13.95 -25.33 13.82
CA SER A 150 -15.33 -25.24 14.30
C SER A 150 -16.16 -24.39 13.35
N THR A 151 -17.13 -25.05 12.72
CA THR A 151 -18.52 -24.62 12.50
C THR A 151 -18.86 -23.19 12.97
N ALA A 152 -18.33 -22.16 12.32
CA ALA A 152 -18.93 -20.84 12.41
C ALA A 152 -20.33 -20.93 11.79
N PRO A 153 -21.38 -20.36 12.41
CA PRO A 153 -22.70 -20.28 11.77
C PRO A 153 -22.51 -19.72 10.36
N ARG A 154 -23.08 -20.36 9.33
CA ARG A 154 -22.85 -20.01 7.91
C ARG A 154 -22.94 -18.49 7.64
N GLY A 155 -23.79 -17.77 8.36
CA GLY A 155 -23.92 -16.31 8.29
C GLY A 155 -22.70 -15.51 8.75
N ARG A 156 -21.96 -15.94 9.79
CA ARG A 156 -20.74 -15.25 10.25
C ARG A 156 -19.59 -15.42 9.26
N TYR A 157 -19.45 -16.61 8.68
CA TYR A 157 -18.46 -16.88 7.65
C TYR A 157 -18.72 -16.06 6.37
N ALA A 158 -19.97 -16.02 5.90
CA ALA A 158 -20.36 -15.20 4.75
C ALA A 158 -20.11 -13.70 5.00
N ALA A 159 -20.47 -13.20 6.19
CA ALA A 159 -20.23 -11.80 6.56
C ALA A 159 -18.74 -11.45 6.53
N GLY A 160 -17.87 -12.29 7.09
CA GLY A 160 -16.44 -12.05 7.06
C GLY A 160 -15.83 -12.16 5.65
N PHE A 161 -16.38 -13.00 4.77
CA PHE A 161 -15.94 -13.10 3.38
C PHE A 161 -16.27 -11.80 2.63
N VAL A 162 -17.51 -11.32 2.76
CA VAL A 162 -17.95 -10.04 2.18
C VAL A 162 -17.14 -8.87 2.74
N LEU A 163 -16.85 -8.86 4.04
CA LEU A 163 -15.99 -7.85 4.67
C LEU A 163 -14.56 -7.87 4.11
N THR A 164 -13.97 -9.05 3.90
CA THR A 164 -12.61 -9.17 3.36
C THR A 164 -12.57 -8.74 1.89
N LEU A 165 -13.57 -9.13 1.10
CA LEU A 165 -13.69 -8.75 -0.30
C LEU A 165 -13.90 -7.23 -0.44
N GLY A 166 -14.75 -6.67 0.41
CA GLY A 166 -15.00 -5.23 0.48
C GLY A 166 -13.76 -4.45 0.93
N ALA A 167 -12.98 -4.97 1.88
CA ALA A 167 -11.70 -4.37 2.28
C ALA A 167 -10.69 -4.38 1.12
N ALA A 168 -10.55 -5.51 0.43
CA ALA A 168 -9.68 -5.59 -0.75
C ALA A 168 -10.07 -4.57 -1.85
N ALA A 169 -11.37 -4.36 -2.06
CA ALA A 169 -11.88 -3.34 -2.99
C ALA A 169 -11.66 -1.90 -2.47
N ALA A 170 -11.87 -1.66 -1.16
CA ALA A 170 -11.64 -0.37 -0.53
C ALA A 170 -10.16 0.02 -0.59
N PHE A 171 -9.25 -0.90 -0.27
CA PHE A 171 -7.81 -0.70 -0.40
C PHE A 171 -7.37 -0.35 -1.82
N ALA A 172 -7.87 -1.10 -2.81
CA ALA A 172 -7.65 -0.79 -4.23
C ALA A 172 -8.15 0.61 -4.60
N LEU A 173 -9.35 0.98 -4.15
CA LEU A 173 -9.92 2.30 -4.36
C LEU A 173 -9.10 3.41 -3.69
N ILE A 174 -8.63 3.21 -2.45
CA ILE A 174 -7.76 4.15 -1.72
C ILE A 174 -6.50 4.44 -2.54
N LEU A 175 -5.86 3.42 -3.10
CA LEU A 175 -4.65 3.61 -3.91
C LEU A 175 -4.93 4.38 -5.20
N SER A 176 -6.03 4.09 -5.88
CA SER A 176 -6.45 4.85 -7.05
C SER A 176 -6.78 6.31 -6.70
N LEU A 177 -7.47 6.55 -5.58
CA LEU A 177 -7.79 7.91 -5.12
C LEU A 177 -6.54 8.71 -4.74
N TYR A 178 -5.51 8.08 -4.15
CA TYR A 178 -4.23 8.75 -3.91
C TYR A 178 -3.58 9.20 -5.22
N GLU A 179 -3.56 8.34 -6.24
CA GLU A 179 -3.02 8.69 -7.56
C GLU A 179 -3.76 9.87 -8.18
N LEU A 180 -5.09 9.81 -8.21
CA LEU A 180 -5.94 10.88 -8.72
C LEU A 180 -5.77 12.19 -7.93
N THR A 181 -5.57 12.10 -6.62
CA THR A 181 -5.32 13.27 -5.76
C THR A 181 -4.01 13.96 -6.14
N PHE A 182 -2.93 13.22 -6.39
CA PHE A 182 -1.66 13.82 -6.84
C PHE A 182 -1.72 14.33 -8.27
N GLU A 183 -2.48 13.68 -9.15
CA GLU A 183 -2.61 14.08 -10.55
C GLU A 183 -3.49 15.32 -10.73
N LYS A 184 -4.69 15.34 -10.12
CA LYS A 184 -5.71 16.35 -10.41
C LYS A 184 -5.83 17.45 -9.35
N VAL A 185 -5.65 17.11 -8.06
CA VAL A 185 -5.93 18.01 -6.93
C VAL A 185 -4.67 18.73 -6.45
N VAL A 186 -3.64 17.98 -6.06
CA VAL A 186 -2.39 18.53 -5.54
C VAL A 186 -1.51 19.07 -6.68
N ARG A 187 -1.50 18.37 -7.84
CA ARG A 187 -0.69 18.69 -9.03
C ARG A 187 0.82 18.87 -8.76
N ALA A 188 1.28 18.46 -7.59
CA ALA A 188 2.65 18.56 -7.14
C ALA A 188 3.08 17.21 -6.54
N ARG A 189 4.18 16.67 -7.05
CA ARG A 189 4.72 15.35 -6.65
C ARG A 189 5.97 15.48 -5.76
N THR A 190 6.12 16.62 -5.09
CA THR A 190 7.28 16.86 -4.20
C THR A 190 7.16 15.99 -2.94
N PRO A 191 8.30 15.57 -2.33
CA PRO A 191 8.27 14.74 -1.13
C PRO A 191 7.50 15.40 0.02
N ARG A 192 7.55 16.74 0.12
CA ARG A 192 6.83 17.51 1.13
C ARG A 192 5.31 17.38 1.00
N TRP A 193 4.78 17.44 -0.22
CA TRP A 193 3.34 17.22 -0.48
C TRP A 193 2.93 15.78 -0.22
N VAL A 194 3.78 14.80 -0.53
CA VAL A 194 3.52 13.39 -0.21
C VAL A 194 3.43 13.17 1.30
N ILE A 195 4.39 13.71 2.07
CA ILE A 195 4.38 13.61 3.54
C ILE A 195 3.15 14.30 4.12
N ARG A 196 2.79 15.51 3.64
CA ARG A 196 1.58 16.22 4.10
C ARG A 196 0.31 15.44 3.84
N THR A 197 0.09 14.99 2.60
CA THR A 197 -1.09 14.19 2.23
C THR A 197 -1.20 12.95 3.12
N GLN A 198 -0.10 12.22 3.31
CA GLN A 198 -0.06 11.02 4.16
C GLN A 198 -0.33 11.33 5.64
N MET A 199 0.21 12.44 6.16
CA MET A 199 0.00 12.84 7.55
C MET A 199 -1.47 13.18 7.80
N TYR A 200 -2.10 13.99 6.95
CA TYR A 200 -3.49 14.41 7.14
C TYR A 200 -4.49 13.26 7.00
N THR A 201 -4.33 12.37 6.00
CA THR A 201 -5.22 11.22 5.83
C THR A 201 -5.11 10.24 6.99
N ASN A 202 -3.89 9.95 7.48
CA ASN A 202 -3.72 9.10 8.65
C ASN A 202 -4.18 9.76 9.95
N LEU A 203 -4.05 11.08 10.12
CA LEU A 203 -4.59 11.79 11.29
C LEU A 203 -6.12 11.66 11.37
N VAL A 204 -6.82 11.82 10.25
CA VAL A 204 -8.27 11.60 10.17
C VAL A 204 -8.60 10.14 10.50
N ALA A 205 -7.87 9.19 9.90
CA ALA A 205 -8.08 7.77 10.17
C ALA A 205 -7.86 7.42 11.65
N SER A 206 -6.84 7.99 12.29
CA SER A 206 -6.57 7.83 13.72
C SER A 206 -7.65 8.45 14.58
N ALA A 207 -8.17 9.63 14.23
CA ALA A 207 -9.26 10.25 14.97
C ALA A 207 -10.52 9.37 14.96
N VAL A 208 -10.86 8.80 13.79
CA VAL A 208 -11.97 7.84 13.66
C VAL A 208 -11.69 6.56 14.47
N ALA A 209 -10.46 6.04 14.43
CA ALA A 209 -10.07 4.85 15.19
C ALA A 209 -10.11 5.08 16.71
N VAL A 210 -9.69 6.27 17.19
CA VAL A 210 -9.80 6.67 18.60
C VAL A 210 -11.27 6.78 19.00
N ALA A 211 -12.11 7.42 18.19
CA ALA A 211 -13.54 7.48 18.46
C ALA A 211 -14.16 6.08 18.55
N GLY A 212 -13.77 5.16 17.65
CA GLY A 212 -14.19 3.74 17.69
C GLY A 212 -13.71 3.00 18.94
N LEU A 213 -12.45 3.19 19.34
CA LEU A 213 -11.87 2.61 20.56
C LEU A 213 -12.56 3.11 21.83
N LEU A 214 -12.91 4.40 21.88
CA LEU A 214 -13.64 5.00 22.99
C LEU A 214 -15.08 4.46 23.07
N ALA A 215 -15.76 4.36 21.92
CA ALA A 215 -17.11 3.83 21.81
C ALA A 215 -17.20 2.33 22.12
N SER A 216 -16.18 1.53 21.77
CA SER A 216 -16.17 0.08 22.00
C SER A 216 -15.87 -0.30 23.45
N GLY A 217 -15.33 0.62 24.26
CA GLY A 217 -14.99 0.37 25.66
C GLY A 217 -13.70 -0.44 25.86
N GLU A 218 -13.03 -0.89 24.79
CA GLU A 218 -11.76 -1.63 24.88
C GLU A 218 -10.63 -0.81 25.53
N TRP A 219 -10.75 0.51 25.57
CA TRP A 219 -9.80 1.37 26.30
C TRP A 219 -9.66 1.00 27.77
N ARG A 220 -10.68 0.39 28.39
CA ARG A 220 -10.68 -0.04 29.79
C ARG A 220 -9.85 -1.31 30.03
N THR A 221 -9.66 -2.14 29.01
CA THR A 221 -8.91 -3.41 29.13
C THR A 221 -7.42 -3.23 28.84
N LEU A 222 -7.02 -2.12 28.21
CA LEU A 222 -5.62 -1.80 27.86
C LEU A 222 -4.66 -1.76 29.07
N PRO A 223 -5.01 -1.17 30.24
CA PRO A 223 -4.11 -1.16 31.39
C PRO A 223 -3.83 -2.58 31.93
N GLY A 224 -4.82 -3.47 31.87
CA GLY A 224 -4.69 -4.87 32.25
C GLY A 224 -3.81 -5.63 31.26
N GLU A 225 -4.02 -5.43 29.96
CA GLU A 225 -3.21 -6.03 28.90
C GLU A 225 -1.74 -5.60 28.97
N MET A 226 -1.49 -4.31 29.21
CA MET A 226 -0.15 -3.76 29.37
C MET A 226 0.57 -4.34 30.60
N ALA A 227 -0.18 -4.66 31.67
CA ALA A 227 0.36 -5.28 32.88
C ALA A 227 0.66 -6.77 32.70
N SER A 228 -0.15 -7.49 31.91
CA SER A 228 0.02 -8.92 31.63
C SER A 228 1.01 -9.22 30.49
N PHE A 229 1.53 -8.20 29.80
CA PHE A 229 2.48 -8.39 28.71
C PHE A 229 3.74 -9.11 29.23
N ARG A 230 4.11 -10.23 28.60
CA ARG A 230 5.15 -11.20 29.06
C ARG A 230 6.50 -10.59 29.44
N ASN A 231 6.74 -9.37 28.98
CA ASN A 231 8.02 -8.69 28.94
C ASN A 231 7.96 -7.30 29.62
N GLY A 232 6.86 -6.99 30.34
CA GLY A 232 6.66 -5.75 31.07
C GLY A 232 6.17 -4.56 30.21
N ARG A 233 5.73 -3.50 30.89
CA ARG A 233 5.09 -2.32 30.27
C ARG A 233 5.98 -1.57 29.28
N ALA A 234 7.28 -1.47 29.57
CA ALA A 234 8.21 -0.76 28.69
C ALA A 234 8.37 -1.44 27.33
N ARG A 235 8.48 -2.77 27.30
CA ARG A 235 8.58 -3.53 26.04
C ARG A 235 7.27 -3.49 25.26
N TYR A 236 6.11 -3.49 25.92
CA TYR A 236 4.81 -3.27 25.28
C TYR A 236 4.79 -1.95 24.50
N VAL A 237 5.16 -0.84 25.15
CA VAL A 237 5.19 0.49 24.53
C VAL A 237 6.21 0.57 23.39
N VAL A 238 7.41 0.03 23.57
CA VAL A 238 8.45 0.02 22.53
C VAL A 238 8.02 -0.81 21.32
N THR A 239 7.40 -1.97 21.52
CA THR A 239 6.90 -2.81 20.41
C THR A 239 5.80 -2.09 19.64
N LEU A 240 4.84 -1.46 20.32
CA LEU A 240 3.78 -0.67 19.68
C LEU A 240 4.35 0.55 18.94
N ALA A 241 5.23 1.32 19.57
CA ALA A 241 5.86 2.49 18.94
C ALA A 241 6.70 2.09 17.71
N GLY A 242 7.47 1.00 17.81
CA GLY A 242 8.23 0.46 16.68
C GLY A 242 7.35 -0.05 15.55
N THR A 243 6.21 -0.66 15.88
CA THR A 243 5.20 -1.11 14.90
C THR A 243 4.58 0.10 14.19
N ALA A 244 4.19 1.13 14.94
CA ALA A 244 3.62 2.36 14.38
C ALA A 244 4.61 3.07 13.45
N ALA A 245 5.85 3.27 13.90
CA ALA A 245 6.89 3.89 13.08
C ALA A 245 7.14 3.11 11.78
N SER A 246 7.17 1.77 11.87
CA SER A 246 7.39 0.89 10.72
C SER A 246 6.22 0.92 9.73
N TRP A 247 4.98 0.92 10.23
CA TRP A 247 3.79 1.10 9.39
C TRP A 247 3.77 2.45 8.69
N GLN A 248 4.10 3.53 9.39
CA GLN A 248 4.16 4.85 8.76
C GLN A 248 5.26 4.92 7.70
N ALA A 249 6.41 4.30 7.94
CA ALA A 249 7.45 4.20 6.94
C ALA A 249 6.94 3.44 5.69
N ALA A 250 6.26 2.31 5.90
CA ALA A 250 5.71 1.50 4.82
C ALA A 250 4.69 2.29 3.99
N LEU A 251 3.69 2.89 4.66
CA LEU A 251 2.62 3.66 4.02
C LEU A 251 3.16 4.90 3.30
N LEU A 252 4.11 5.63 3.89
CA LEU A 252 4.78 6.74 3.20
C LEU A 252 5.52 6.26 1.95
N GLY A 253 6.22 5.12 2.05
CA GLY A 253 6.87 4.48 0.91
C GLY A 253 5.87 4.10 -0.20
N GLN A 254 4.69 3.63 0.18
CA GLN A 254 3.61 3.28 -0.74
C GLN A 254 3.05 4.51 -1.44
N VAL A 255 2.63 5.55 -0.71
CA VAL A 255 2.07 6.77 -1.31
C VAL A 255 3.09 7.50 -2.16
N ARG A 256 4.38 7.47 -1.79
CA ARG A 256 5.46 7.99 -2.63
C ARG A 256 5.58 7.23 -3.96
N LEU A 257 5.39 5.91 -3.95
CA LEU A 257 5.37 5.10 -5.18
C LEU A 257 4.15 5.41 -6.03
N VAL A 258 2.98 5.59 -5.42
CA VAL A 258 1.76 6.00 -6.12
C VAL A 258 1.98 7.33 -6.83
N ALA A 259 2.51 8.34 -6.13
CA ALA A 259 2.75 9.66 -6.70
C ALA A 259 3.83 9.65 -7.81
N ARG A 260 4.82 8.77 -7.73
CA ARG A 260 5.95 8.71 -8.67
C ARG A 260 5.69 7.84 -9.90
N VAL A 261 4.98 6.72 -9.72
CA VAL A 261 4.84 5.67 -10.75
C VAL A 261 3.36 5.41 -11.05
N SER A 262 2.65 4.71 -10.17
CA SER A 262 1.19 4.46 -10.25
C SER A 262 0.68 3.69 -9.03
N SER A 263 -0.64 3.64 -8.84
CA SER A 263 -1.31 2.82 -7.83
C SER A 263 -1.06 1.33 -8.05
N LEU A 264 -1.06 0.87 -9.31
CA LEU A 264 -0.76 -0.50 -9.69
C LEU A 264 0.64 -0.92 -9.27
N PHE A 265 1.62 -0.07 -9.53
CA PHE A 265 3.01 -0.37 -9.20
C PHE A 265 3.24 -0.42 -7.69
N ALA A 266 2.63 0.50 -6.95
CA ALA A 266 2.70 0.51 -5.50
C ALA A 266 2.09 -0.76 -4.89
N ASN A 267 0.91 -1.19 -5.37
CA ASN A 267 0.25 -2.41 -4.88
C ASN A 267 1.02 -3.68 -5.26
N ALA A 268 1.51 -3.77 -6.51
CA ALA A 268 2.34 -4.89 -6.95
C ALA A 268 3.63 -5.00 -6.10
N THR A 269 4.25 -3.88 -5.76
CA THR A 269 5.39 -3.85 -4.84
C THR A 269 5.01 -4.30 -3.43
N GLY A 270 3.83 -3.89 -2.94
CA GLY A 270 3.30 -4.36 -1.66
C GLY A 270 3.04 -5.88 -1.63
N ALA A 271 2.58 -6.46 -2.75
CA ALA A 271 2.39 -7.91 -2.85
C ALA A 271 3.69 -8.70 -2.75
N VAL A 272 4.83 -8.13 -3.18
CA VAL A 272 6.16 -8.74 -3.00
C VAL A 272 6.61 -8.73 -1.53
N GLN A 273 6.04 -7.87 -0.70
CA GLN A 273 6.29 -7.90 0.74
C GLN A 273 5.74 -9.19 1.39
N LEU A 274 4.61 -9.72 0.89
CA LEU A 274 3.96 -10.91 1.46
C LEU A 274 4.90 -12.14 1.53
N PRO A 275 5.66 -12.50 0.47
CA PRO A 275 6.65 -13.56 0.55
C PRO A 275 7.87 -13.19 1.40
N LEU A 276 8.29 -11.93 1.49
CA LEU A 276 9.45 -11.55 2.30
C LEU A 276 9.26 -11.90 3.79
N VAL A 277 8.04 -11.77 4.31
CA VAL A 277 7.73 -12.02 5.73
C VAL A 277 8.09 -13.46 6.16
N PRO A 278 7.64 -14.53 5.47
CA PRO A 278 8.09 -15.90 5.75
C PRO A 278 9.61 -16.11 5.69
N VAL A 279 10.35 -15.44 4.79
CA VAL A 279 11.82 -15.58 4.74
C VAL A 279 12.44 -15.12 6.06
N PHE A 280 12.08 -13.91 6.50
CA PHE A 280 12.59 -13.37 7.75
C PHE A 280 12.04 -14.12 8.95
N ALA A 281 10.82 -14.66 8.87
CA ALA A 281 10.26 -15.51 9.92
C ALA A 281 11.09 -16.78 10.12
N VAL A 282 11.51 -17.43 9.03
CA VAL A 282 12.40 -18.61 9.07
C VAL A 282 13.76 -18.24 9.67
N VAL A 283 14.38 -17.14 9.22
CA VAL A 283 15.72 -16.74 9.68
C VAL A 283 15.73 -16.29 11.14
N LEU A 284 14.73 -15.51 11.58
CA LEU A 284 14.72 -14.90 12.90
C LEU A 284 14.00 -15.74 13.97
N PHE A 285 13.00 -16.52 13.57
CA PHE A 285 12.17 -17.32 14.49
C PHE A 285 12.34 -18.83 14.28
N GLY A 286 13.15 -19.28 13.32
CA GLY A 286 13.38 -20.71 13.06
C GLY A 286 12.15 -21.43 12.49
N GLU A 287 11.19 -20.72 11.87
CA GLU A 287 10.01 -21.33 11.26
C GLU A 287 10.40 -22.30 10.13
N ARG A 288 9.59 -23.35 9.91
CA ARG A 288 9.78 -24.27 8.79
C ARG A 288 9.29 -23.64 7.47
N MET A 289 10.11 -23.71 6.42
CA MET A 289 9.68 -23.42 5.06
C MET A 289 8.99 -24.64 4.44
N THR A 290 7.70 -24.54 4.17
CA THR A 290 6.98 -25.52 3.36
C THR A 290 7.24 -25.31 1.87
N GLY A 291 7.16 -26.40 1.08
CA GLY A 291 7.33 -26.32 -0.38
C GLY A 291 6.35 -25.35 -1.06
N ILE A 292 5.14 -25.22 -0.52
CA ILE A 292 4.11 -24.27 -0.99
C ILE A 292 4.60 -22.81 -0.85
N LYS A 293 5.21 -22.46 0.29
CA LYS A 293 5.79 -21.12 0.53
C LYS A 293 6.92 -20.83 -0.46
N ALA A 294 7.78 -21.80 -0.74
CA ALA A 294 8.89 -21.66 -1.69
C ALA A 294 8.39 -21.42 -3.13
N VAL A 295 7.40 -22.19 -3.59
CA VAL A 295 6.79 -22.00 -4.92
C VAL A 295 6.12 -20.63 -5.02
N ALA A 296 5.41 -20.21 -3.98
CA ALA A 296 4.75 -18.90 -3.96
C ALA A 296 5.76 -17.73 -4.02
N MET A 297 6.91 -17.86 -3.37
CA MET A 297 8.02 -16.89 -3.48
C MET A 297 8.55 -16.77 -4.89
N LEU A 298 8.86 -17.91 -5.54
CA LEU A 298 9.39 -17.92 -6.90
C LEU A 298 8.41 -17.26 -7.88
N MET A 299 7.11 -17.55 -7.73
CA MET A 299 6.07 -16.89 -8.54
C MET A 299 5.98 -15.39 -8.26
N ALA A 300 6.07 -14.96 -7.00
CA ALA A 300 6.03 -13.53 -6.68
C ALA A 300 7.23 -12.78 -7.28
N VAL A 301 8.43 -13.37 -7.22
CA VAL A 301 9.64 -12.82 -7.85
C VAL A 301 9.46 -12.76 -9.37
N TRP A 302 8.98 -13.84 -9.99
CA TRP A 302 8.72 -13.88 -11.43
C TRP A 302 7.69 -12.83 -11.88
N GLY A 303 6.56 -12.74 -11.17
CA GLY A 303 5.50 -11.77 -11.47
C GLY A 303 5.97 -10.34 -11.33
N PHE A 304 6.76 -10.04 -10.29
CA PHE A 304 7.32 -8.72 -10.10
C PHE A 304 8.40 -8.36 -11.13
N LEU A 305 9.31 -9.29 -11.45
CA LEU A 305 10.33 -9.06 -12.49
C LEU A 305 9.68 -8.83 -13.85
N SER A 306 8.64 -9.59 -14.20
CA SER A 306 7.85 -9.39 -15.41
C SER A 306 7.25 -7.98 -15.48
N TYR A 307 6.71 -7.52 -14.36
CA TYR A 307 6.12 -6.19 -14.23
C TYR A 307 7.15 -5.06 -14.39
N VAL A 308 8.30 -5.16 -13.71
CA VAL A 308 9.39 -4.19 -13.80
C VAL A 308 9.99 -4.16 -15.21
N TYR A 309 10.22 -5.33 -15.81
CA TYR A 309 10.76 -5.43 -17.16
C TYR A 309 9.86 -4.75 -18.19
N GLN A 310 8.54 -4.85 -18.01
CA GLN A 310 7.60 -4.19 -18.90
C GLN A 310 7.56 -2.68 -18.73
N HIS A 311 7.64 -2.18 -17.49
CA HIS A 311 7.83 -0.74 -17.27
C HIS A 311 9.13 -0.22 -17.92
N TYR A 312 10.19 -1.03 -17.89
CA TYR A 312 11.42 -0.71 -18.61
C TYR A 312 11.22 -0.70 -20.14
N LEU A 313 10.52 -1.68 -20.71
CA LEU A 313 10.20 -1.72 -22.15
C LEU A 313 9.33 -0.53 -22.59
N ASP A 314 8.30 -0.21 -21.82
CA ASP A 314 7.42 0.92 -22.13
C ASP A 314 8.20 2.25 -22.03
N GLY A 315 9.09 2.40 -21.06
CA GLY A 315 10.03 3.52 -20.98
C GLY A 315 10.95 3.63 -22.20
N ARG A 316 11.51 2.51 -22.67
CA ARG A 316 12.33 2.48 -23.89
C ARG A 316 11.54 2.81 -25.14
N ARG A 317 10.28 2.38 -25.25
CA ARG A 317 9.40 2.70 -26.38
C ARG A 317 9.09 4.20 -26.44
N VAL A 318 8.81 4.82 -25.29
CA VAL A 318 8.60 6.27 -25.19
C VAL A 318 9.88 7.02 -25.57
N ALA A 319 11.05 6.59 -25.07
CA ALA A 319 12.33 7.21 -25.42
C ALA A 319 12.67 7.05 -26.92
N ALA A 320 12.39 5.89 -27.52
CA ALA A 320 12.59 5.65 -28.94
C ALA A 320 11.61 6.45 -29.81
N ALA A 321 10.36 6.63 -29.38
CA ALA A 321 9.39 7.47 -30.05
C ALA A 321 9.76 8.96 -29.95
N ALA A 322 10.26 9.41 -28.81
CA ALA A 322 10.78 10.77 -28.62
C ALA A 322 12.04 11.02 -29.47
N GLY A 323 12.93 10.03 -29.59
CA GLY A 323 14.08 10.09 -30.48
C GLY A 323 13.73 10.11 -31.98
N LYS A 324 12.64 9.44 -32.38
CA LYS A 324 12.11 9.55 -33.75
C LYS A 324 11.43 10.90 -34.01
N ALA A 325 10.62 11.40 -33.07
CA ALA A 325 10.01 12.72 -33.17
C ALA A 325 11.04 13.88 -33.15
N GLY A 326 12.15 13.71 -32.42
CA GLY A 326 13.29 14.65 -32.46
C GLY A 326 14.21 14.48 -33.67
N GLY A 327 14.17 13.34 -34.36
CA GLY A 327 14.90 13.06 -35.60
C GLY A 327 14.17 13.51 -36.87
N GLU A 328 12.85 13.68 -36.80
CA GLU A 328 12.01 14.20 -37.88
C GLU A 328 11.90 15.73 -37.88
N CYS A 329 12.97 16.49 -37.59
CA CYS A 329 12.94 17.95 -37.86
C CYS A 329 14.32 18.65 -37.83
N CYS A 330 15.21 18.31 -38.77
CA CYS A 330 16.25 19.26 -39.21
C CYS A 330 16.75 18.94 -40.63
N VAL A 331 16.95 17.65 -40.95
CA VAL A 331 17.53 17.25 -42.24
C VAL A 331 16.52 17.31 -43.39
N CYS A 332 15.22 17.04 -43.14
CA CYS A 332 14.19 17.12 -44.17
C CYS A 332 13.73 18.57 -44.47
N ALA A 333 13.86 19.48 -43.51
CA ALA A 333 13.57 20.90 -43.70
C ALA A 333 14.65 21.61 -44.54
N ALA A 334 15.91 21.17 -44.46
CA ALA A 334 17.01 21.74 -45.24
C ALA A 334 16.96 21.34 -46.73
N ARG A 335 16.44 20.15 -47.07
CA ARG A 335 16.28 19.71 -48.48
C ARG A 335 15.10 20.35 -49.19
N THR A 336 13.99 20.58 -48.49
CA THR A 336 12.80 21.25 -49.08
C THR A 336 13.02 22.75 -49.31
N ALA A 337 13.91 23.40 -48.55
CA ALA A 337 14.30 24.79 -48.80
C ALA A 337 15.28 24.95 -49.98
N SER A 338 16.11 23.94 -50.27
CA SER A 338 17.09 23.99 -51.38
C SER A 338 16.44 23.77 -52.75
N ASP A 339 15.37 22.99 -52.83
CA ASP A 339 14.66 22.70 -54.09
C ASP A 339 13.64 23.79 -54.47
N ALA A 340 13.26 24.67 -53.54
CA ALA A 340 12.34 25.78 -53.79
C ALA A 340 13.01 27.04 -54.38
N VAL A 341 14.35 27.11 -54.38
CA VAL A 341 15.12 28.28 -54.89
C VAL A 341 15.63 28.07 -56.32
N SER A 342 15.57 26.85 -56.88
CA SER A 342 16.05 26.56 -58.25
C SER A 342 14.97 26.64 -59.34
N HIS A 343 13.71 26.87 -58.98
CA HIS A 343 12.60 27.01 -59.92
C HIS A 343 11.74 28.26 -59.61
N ALA A 344 12.30 29.44 -59.86
CA ALA A 344 11.51 30.63 -60.16
C ALA A 344 12.10 31.26 -61.43
N PRO A 345 11.31 31.46 -62.50
CA PRO A 345 11.77 31.91 -63.82
C PRO A 345 12.26 33.36 -63.85
#